data_AF-A0A2N2ZA65-F1
#
_entry.id   AF-A0A2N2ZA65-F1
#
_cell.length_a   1.000
_cell.length_b   1.000
_cell.length_c   1.000
_cell.angle_alpha   90.00
_cell.angle_beta   90.00
_cell.angle_gamma   90.00
#
_symmetry.space_group_name_H-M   'P 1'
#
loop_
_entity.id
_entity.type
_entity.pdbx_description
1 polymer ?
#
loop_
_entity_poly.entity_id
_entity_poly.type
_entity_poly.pdbx_seq_one_letter_code
_entity_poly.pdbx_strand_id
1 'polypeptide(L)'
;MNTLNISKNRARDFLAEKLAKNIIDSELEDLISVLRYNSLGGFEQLDDFDLFENLVAALPELELVFLAETDEHFLHVAVKPDYRNEEEAILIDVKKVVQVIV
;
A
#
# COMPACT_ATOMS: atom_id res chain seq x y z
N MET A 1 16.00 5.31 13.40
CA MET A 1 14.81 5.66 12.60
C MET A 1 13.71 4.76 13.08
N ASN A 2 12.55 5.32 13.41
CA ASN A 2 11.42 4.49 13.83
C ASN A 2 10.79 3.88 12.58
N THR A 3 10.69 2.56 12.55
CA THR A 3 10.06 1.82 11.44
C THR A 3 8.64 1.42 11.82
N LEU A 4 7.73 1.51 10.86
CA LEU A 4 6.40 0.93 10.93
C LEU A 4 6.36 -0.34 10.09
N ASN A 5 5.63 -1.34 10.57
CA ASN A 5 5.54 -2.63 9.90
C ASN A 5 4.16 -2.75 9.26
N ILE A 6 4.13 -3.02 7.96
CA ILE A 6 2.91 -3.33 7.21
C ILE A 6 2.95 -4.80 6.85
N SER A 7 1.93 -5.57 7.24
CA SER A 7 1.86 -7.00 6.89
C SER A 7 1.62 -7.14 5.38
N LYS A 8 2.45 -7.93 4.71
CA LYS A 8 2.34 -8.18 3.26
C LYS A 8 1.02 -8.84 2.88
N ASN A 9 0.57 -9.82 3.66
CA ASN A 9 -0.70 -10.50 3.39
C ASN A 9 -1.87 -9.53 3.51
N ARG A 10 -1.92 -8.73 4.58
CA ARG A 10 -2.98 -7.72 4.75
C ARG A 10 -2.96 -6.64 3.68
N ALA A 11 -1.77 -6.21 3.26
CA ALA A 11 -1.62 -5.27 2.16
C ALA A 11 -2.23 -5.83 0.86
N ARG A 12 -1.95 -7.09 0.55
CA ARG A 12 -2.51 -7.79 -0.62
C ARG A 12 -4.03 -7.92 -0.52
N ASP A 13 -4.53 -8.34 0.63
CA ASP A 13 -5.98 -8.49 0.88
C ASP A 13 -6.70 -7.15 0.71
N PHE A 14 -6.18 -6.08 1.33
CA PHE A 14 -6.72 -4.73 1.21
C PHE A 14 -6.76 -4.23 -0.24
N LEU A 15 -5.66 -4.41 -0.98
CA LEU A 15 -5.60 -4.00 -2.38
C LEU A 15 -6.56 -4.82 -3.24
N ALA A 16 -6.70 -6.13 -2.97
CA ALA A 16 -7.66 -7.00 -3.65
C ALA A 16 -9.11 -6.58 -3.38
N GLU A 17 -9.45 -6.28 -2.13
CA GLU A 17 -10.78 -5.78 -1.76
C GLU A 17 -11.09 -4.43 -2.41
N LYS A 18 -10.12 -3.51 -2.41
CA LYS A 18 -10.27 -2.20 -3.05
C LYS A 18 -10.48 -2.33 -4.55
N LEU A 19 -9.72 -3.21 -5.21
CA LEU A 19 -9.88 -3.54 -6.62
C LEU A 19 -11.27 -4.13 -6.90
N ALA A 20 -11.72 -5.07 -6.09
CA ALA A 20 -13.03 -5.69 -6.23
C ALA A 20 -14.17 -4.67 -6.08
N LYS A 21 -14.08 -3.75 -5.11
CA LYS A 21 -15.05 -2.66 -4.94
C LYS A 21 -15.07 -1.75 -6.16
N ASN A 22 -13.91 -1.30 -6.62
CA ASN A 22 -13.81 -0.48 -7.82
C ASN A 22 -14.43 -1.18 -9.03
N ILE A 23 -14.19 -2.48 -9.21
CA ILE A 23 -14.76 -3.28 -10.30
C ILE A 23 -16.30 -3.34 -10.22
N ILE A 24 -16.86 -3.53 -9.02
CA ILE A 24 -18.31 -3.60 -8.81
C ILE A 24 -18.99 -2.28 -9.13
N ASP A 25 -18.35 -1.17 -8.78
CA ASP A 25 -18.88 0.19 -8.98
C ASP A 25 -18.57 0.76 -10.37
N SER A 26 -17.81 0.04 -11.20
CA SER A 26 -17.32 0.49 -12.51
C SER A 26 -18.26 0.18 -13.67
N GLU A 27 -18.29 1.06 -14.66
CA GLU A 27 -18.90 0.77 -15.96
C GLU A 27 -18.01 -0.19 -16.78
N LEU A 28 -18.58 -0.82 -17.82
CA LEU A 28 -17.90 -1.87 -18.59
C LEU A 28 -16.54 -1.42 -19.18
N GLU A 29 -16.42 -0.14 -19.55
CA GLU A 29 -15.18 0.43 -20.12
C GLU A 29 -14.06 0.57 -19.08
N ASP A 30 -14.42 0.93 -17.84
CA ASP A 30 -13.48 0.99 -16.71
C ASP A 30 -13.01 -0.40 -16.32
N LEU A 31 -13.90 -1.39 -16.37
CA LEU A 31 -13.57 -2.78 -16.12
C LEU A 31 -12.52 -3.30 -17.11
N ILE A 32 -12.65 -2.98 -18.41
CA ILE A 32 -11.68 -3.38 -19.44
C ILE A 32 -10.30 -2.76 -19.15
N SER A 33 -10.25 -1.52 -18.68
CA SER A 33 -9.00 -0.85 -18.30
C SER A 33 -8.37 -1.53 -17.09
N VAL A 34 -9.16 -1.80 -16.06
CA VAL A 34 -8.69 -2.50 -14.84
C VAL A 34 -8.11 -3.86 -15.19
N LEU A 35 -8.79 -4.66 -16.01
CA LEU A 35 -8.35 -6.00 -16.43
C LEU A 35 -7.16 -5.97 -17.39
N ARG A 36 -6.95 -4.87 -18.11
CA ARG A 36 -5.84 -4.71 -19.04
C ARG A 36 -4.54 -4.33 -18.33
N TYR A 37 -4.64 -3.54 -17.26
CA TYR A 37 -3.48 -3.01 -16.55
C TYR A 37 -3.19 -3.72 -15.23
N ASN A 38 -4.12 -4.53 -14.72
CA ASN A 38 -3.88 -5.39 -13.56
C ASN A 38 -3.90 -6.86 -13.96
N SER A 39 -2.92 -7.61 -13.48
CA SER A 39 -2.90 -9.06 -13.60
C SER A 39 -4.15 -9.63 -12.92
N LEU A 40 -4.97 -10.35 -13.69
CA LEU A 40 -6.14 -11.12 -13.20
C LEU A 40 -5.80 -12.23 -12.17
N GLY A 41 -4.55 -12.30 -11.72
CA GLY A 41 -4.05 -13.23 -10.70
C GLY A 41 -3.87 -12.63 -9.30
N GLY A 42 -4.21 -11.36 -9.10
CA GLY A 42 -4.17 -10.71 -7.79
C GLY A 42 -2.78 -10.25 -7.34
N PHE A 43 -2.75 -9.55 -6.20
CA PHE A 43 -1.53 -8.97 -5.60
C PHE A 43 -0.56 -10.03 -5.02
N GLU A 44 -0.88 -11.32 -5.15
CA GLU A 44 -0.06 -12.44 -4.64
C GLU A 44 1.30 -12.56 -5.31
N GLN A 45 1.43 -12.14 -6.57
CA GLN A 45 2.67 -12.21 -7.34
C GLN A 45 3.48 -10.91 -7.34
N LEU A 46 2.99 -9.86 -6.66
CA LEU A 46 3.76 -8.63 -6.55
C LEU A 46 4.99 -8.86 -5.68
N ASP A 47 6.13 -8.37 -6.18
CA ASP A 47 7.30 -8.20 -5.35
C ASP A 47 7.05 -7.11 -4.29
N ASP A 48 7.94 -7.03 -3.31
CA ASP A 48 7.73 -6.16 -2.16
C ASP A 48 7.72 -4.67 -2.51
N PHE A 49 8.48 -4.29 -3.54
CA PHE A 49 8.56 -2.92 -3.99
C PHE A 49 7.28 -2.53 -4.73
N ASP A 50 6.83 -3.35 -5.68
CA ASP A 50 5.58 -3.16 -6.39
C ASP A 50 4.38 -3.19 -5.43
N LEU A 51 4.39 -4.07 -4.42
CA LEU A 51 3.36 -4.10 -3.38
C LEU A 51 3.30 -2.79 -2.60
N PHE A 52 4.47 -2.23 -2.25
CA PHE A 52 4.55 -0.94 -1.58
C PHE A 52 4.08 0.22 -2.48
N GLU A 53 4.50 0.26 -3.74
CA GLU A 53 4.08 1.31 -4.68
C GLU A 53 2.56 1.28 -4.93
N ASN A 54 1.98 0.08 -5.05
CA ASN A 54 0.53 -0.06 -5.16
C ASN A 54 -0.21 0.38 -3.89
N LEU A 55 0.37 0.14 -2.70
CA LEU A 55 -0.15 0.66 -1.45
C LEU A 55 -0.09 2.19 -1.40
N VAL A 56 1.02 2.81 -1.83
CA VAL A 56 1.16 4.27 -1.90
C VAL A 56 0.13 4.87 -2.86
N ALA A 57 -0.04 4.28 -4.04
CA ALA A 57 -1.06 4.70 -5.00
C ALA A 57 -2.49 4.57 -4.43
N ALA A 58 -2.72 3.57 -3.58
CA ALA A 58 -4.01 3.39 -2.92
C ALA A 58 -4.23 4.30 -1.71
N LEU A 59 -3.16 4.70 -1.00
CA LEU A 59 -3.17 5.44 0.25
C LEU A 59 -2.11 6.56 0.15
N PRO A 60 -2.48 7.74 -0.39
CA PRO A 60 -1.53 8.82 -0.65
C PRO A 60 -0.77 9.31 0.59
N GLU A 61 -1.29 9.08 1.80
CA GLU A 61 -0.60 9.39 3.05
C GLU A 61 0.72 8.62 3.21
N LEU A 62 0.89 7.49 2.51
CA LEU A 62 2.13 6.73 2.46
C LEU A 62 3.21 7.37 1.57
N GLU A 63 2.90 8.41 0.79
CA GLU A 63 3.91 9.14 0.00
C GLU A 63 5.01 9.78 0.87
N LEU A 64 4.73 10.03 2.15
CA LEU A 64 5.67 10.61 3.10
C LEU A 64 6.67 9.58 3.67
N VAL A 65 6.43 8.29 3.42
CA VAL A 65 7.29 7.19 3.86
C VAL A 65 8.00 6.54 2.68
N PHE A 66 9.03 5.77 2.98
CA PHE A 66 9.75 4.94 2.02
C PHE A 66 9.94 3.54 2.58
N LEU A 67 10.11 2.57 1.69
CA LEU A 67 10.44 1.20 2.03
C LEU A 67 11.89 1.12 2.53
N ALA A 68 12.06 0.92 3.84
CA ALA A 68 13.37 0.87 4.48
C ALA A 68 13.98 -0.54 4.41
N GLU A 69 13.17 -1.56 4.65
CA GLU A 69 13.56 -2.96 4.65
C GLU A 69 12.34 -3.85 4.37
N THR A 70 12.58 -5.08 3.93
CA THR A 70 11.53 -6.09 3.79
C THR A 70 12.00 -7.41 4.39
N ASP A 71 11.07 -8.13 5.04
CA ASP A 71 11.29 -9.49 5.51
C ASP A 71 10.26 -10.43 4.88
N GLU A 72 10.22 -11.71 5.24
CA GLU A 72 9.26 -12.66 4.66
C GLU A 72 7.78 -12.24 4.80
N HIS A 73 7.42 -11.50 5.86
CA HIS A 73 6.04 -11.23 6.26
C HIS A 73 5.66 -9.74 6.24
N PHE A 74 6.64 -8.83 6.31
CA PHE A 74 6.43 -7.41 6.54
C PHE A 74 7.20 -6.52 5.55
N LEU A 75 6.57 -5.38 5.27
CA LEU A 75 7.20 -4.21 4.67
C LEU A 75 7.54 -3.25 5.82
N HIS A 76 8.81 -2.96 6.03
CA HIS A 76 9.26 -2.00 7.02
C HIS A 76 9.39 -0.63 6.36
N VAL A 77 8.54 0.32 6.79
CA VAL A 77 8.51 1.67 6.22
C VAL A 77 9.02 2.68 7.24
N ALA A 78 9.73 3.69 6.76
CA ALA A 78 10.23 4.80 7.56
C ALA A 78 9.88 6.13 6.90
N VAL A 79 9.81 7.21 7.69
CA VAL A 79 9.55 8.55 7.16
C VAL A 79 10.73 9.02 6.31
N LYS A 80 10.44 9.60 5.14
CA LYS A 80 11.48 10.13 4.25
C LYS A 80 12.36 11.14 4.98
N PRO A 81 13.68 11.16 4.74
CA PRO A 81 14.61 12.06 5.44
C PRO A 81 14.24 13.54 5.33
N ASP A 82 13.55 13.94 4.26
CA ASP A 82 13.09 15.30 4.00
C ASP A 82 12.10 15.80 5.07
N TYR A 83 11.38 14.90 5.74
CA TYR A 83 10.37 15.22 6.76
C TYR A 83 10.81 14.91 8.19
N ARG A 84 12.13 14.84 8.44
CA ARG A 84 12.67 14.47 9.77
C ARG A 84 12.15 15.33 10.92
N ASN A 85 11.86 16.61 10.67
CA ASN A 85 11.34 17.52 11.70
C ASN A 85 9.90 17.21 12.12
N GLU A 86 9.16 16.46 11.30
CA GLU A 86 7.76 16.08 11.49
C GLU A 86 7.59 14.56 11.62
N GLU A 87 8.70 13.83 11.82
CA GLU A 87 8.75 12.35 11.82
C GLU A 87 7.69 11.75 12.76
N GLU A 88 7.55 12.27 13.97
CA GLU A 88 6.60 11.74 14.96
C GLU A 88 5.13 11.94 14.54
N ALA A 89 4.79 13.11 13.98
CA ALA A 89 3.44 13.41 13.52
C ALA A 89 3.06 12.52 12.32
N ILE A 90 3.97 12.39 11.35
CA ILE A 90 3.78 11.55 10.16
C ILE A 90 3.63 10.09 10.57
N LEU A 91 4.45 9.59 11.49
CA LEU A 91 4.33 8.22 11.98
C LEU A 91 2.98 7.95 12.65
N ILE A 92 2.43 8.91 13.40
CA ILE A 92 1.10 8.77 14.01
C ILE A 92 0.03 8.64 12.93
N ASP A 93 0.07 9.49 11.90
CA ASP A 93 -0.93 9.47 10.84
C ASP A 93 -0.82 8.24 9.95
N VAL A 94 0.39 7.87 9.54
CA VAL A 94 0.66 6.63 8.81
C VAL A 94 0.21 5.41 9.62
N LYS A 95 0.42 5.40 10.94
CA LYS A 95 -0.04 4.31 11.80
C LYS A 95 -1.56 4.17 11.81
N LYS A 96 -2.31 5.28 11.80
CA LYS A 96 -3.78 5.24 11.68
C LYS A 96 -4.21 4.70 10.33
N VAL A 97 -3.51 5.07 9.26
CA VAL A 97 -3.79 4.59 7.90
C VAL A 97 -3.51 3.10 7.79
N VAL A 98 -2.38 2.62 8.33
CA VAL A 98 -2.06 1.18 8.38
C VAL A 98 -3.08 0.40 9.20
N GLN A 99 -3.73 1.00 10.19
CA GLN A 99 -4.85 0.38 10.91
C GLN A 99 -6.11 0.20 10.05
N VAL A 100 -6.26 0.90 8.93
CA VAL A 100 -7.35 0.69 7.96
C VAL A 100 -7.08 -0.53 7.07
N ILE A 101 -5.81 -0.93 6.94
CA ILE A 101 -5.36 -2.16 6.24
C ILE A 101 -5.64 -3.40 7.13
N VAL A 102 -6.35 -3.27 8.26
CA VAL A 102 -6.64 -4.36 9.22
C VAL A 102 -7.82 -5.22 8.80
#